data_AF-A0A947NRM2-F1
#
_entry.id   AF-A0A947NRM2-F1
#
_cell.length_a   1.000
_cell.length_b   1.000
_cell.length_c   1.000
_cell.angle_alpha   90.00
_cell.angle_beta   90.00
_cell.angle_gamma   90.00
#
_symmetry.space_group_name_H-M   'P 1'
#
loop_
_entity.id
_entity.type
_entity.pdbx_description
1 polymer ?
#
loop_
_entity_poly.entity_id
_entity_poly.type
_entity_poly.pdbx_seq_one_letter_code
_entity_poly.pdbx_strand_id
1 'polypeptide(L)'
;MIEVKRKKGESFESLLRRFSRRVQDSGRLLQARKIRYHAAQPSKNAGKASALRREELREKREFLIKSGQATEEDFRRTGRRRR
;
A
#
# COMPACT_ATOMS: atom_id res chain seq x y z
N MET A 1 4.15 -9.10 17.24
CA MET A 1 3.50 -10.42 17.02
C MET A 1 2.07 -10.21 16.52
N ILE A 2 1.50 -11.13 15.74
CA ILE A 2 0.05 -11.14 15.44
C ILE A 2 -0.51 -12.32 16.18
N GLU A 3 -1.43 -12.07 17.11
CA GLU A 3 -2.07 -13.11 17.88
C GLU A 3 -3.58 -12.98 17.71
N VAL A 4 -4.24 -14.10 17.47
CA VAL A 4 -5.71 -14.18 17.39
C VAL A 4 -6.15 -15.36 18.24
N LYS A 5 -6.88 -15.08 19.31
CA LYS A 5 -7.47 -16.09 20.19
C LYS A 5 -8.86 -16.49 19.68
N ARG A 6 -9.17 -17.78 19.82
CA ARG A 6 -10.48 -18.35 19.49
C ARG A 6 -11.54 -17.83 20.44
N LYS A 7 -12.69 -17.41 19.91
CA LYS A 7 -13.86 -17.02 20.71
C LYS A 7 -14.75 -18.24 21.00
N LYS A 8 -15.48 -18.21 22.12
CA LYS A 8 -16.46 -19.26 22.46
C LYS A 8 -17.58 -19.26 21.42
N GLY A 9 -17.88 -20.43 20.85
CA GLY A 9 -18.87 -20.59 19.77
C GLY A 9 -18.36 -20.27 18.36
N GLU A 10 -17.07 -19.98 18.17
CA GLU A 10 -16.49 -19.69 16.86
C GLU A 10 -16.08 -20.96 16.10
N SER A 11 -16.43 -21.04 14.80
CA SER A 11 -15.92 -22.07 13.89
C SER A 11 -14.44 -21.84 13.56
N PHE A 12 -13.70 -22.91 13.30
CA PHE A 12 -12.27 -22.81 12.97
C PHE A 12 -12.03 -21.93 11.73
N GLU A 13 -12.90 -22.02 10.72
CA GLU A 13 -12.79 -21.22 9.50
C GLU A 13 -12.93 -19.71 9.78
N SER A 14 -13.84 -19.32 10.67
CA SER A 14 -14.03 -17.91 11.05
C SER A 14 -12.80 -17.34 11.75
N LEU A 15 -12.16 -18.15 12.60
CA LEU A 15 -10.89 -17.80 13.24
C LEU A 15 -9.78 -17.61 12.21
N LEU A 16 -9.65 -18.52 11.24
CA LEU A 16 -8.64 -18.45 10.18
C LEU A 16 -8.82 -17.22 9.28
N ARG A 17 -10.06 -16.85 8.96
CA ARG A 17 -10.38 -15.63 8.20
C ARG A 17 -9.94 -14.37 8.95
N ARG A 18 -10.23 -14.28 10.26
CA ARG A 18 -9.77 -13.18 11.12
C ARG A 18 -8.24 -13.11 11.19
N PHE A 19 -7.58 -14.25 11.35
CA PHE A 19 -6.12 -14.32 11.35
C PHE A 19 -5.53 -13.80 10.03
N SER A 20 -6.01 -14.34 8.91
CA SER A 20 -5.56 -13.94 7.56
C SER A 20 -5.74 -12.44 7.33
N ARG A 21 -6.90 -11.89 7.72
CA ARG A 21 -7.15 -10.44 7.64
C ARG A 21 -6.18 -9.65 8.51
N ARG A 22 -5.99 -10.07 9.77
CA ARG A 22 -5.07 -9.40 10.69
C ARG A 22 -3.62 -9.41 10.18
N VAL A 23 -3.21 -10.49 9.52
CA VAL A 23 -1.91 -10.60 8.83
C VAL A 23 -1.79 -9.62 7.68
N GLN A 24 -2.81 -9.52 6.82
CA GLN A 24 -2.84 -8.57 5.71
C GLN A 24 -2.79 -7.12 6.21
N ASP A 25 -3.66 -6.76 7.16
CA ASP A 25 -3.74 -5.40 7.72
C ASP A 25 -2.45 -4.99 8.44
N SER A 26 -1.73 -5.96 9.04
CA SER A 26 -0.48 -5.67 9.73
C SER A 26 0.65 -5.21 8.81
N GLY A 27 0.54 -5.43 7.49
CA GLY A 27 1.60 -5.13 6.53
C GLY A 27 2.88 -5.95 6.70
N ARG A 28 2.95 -6.91 7.65
CA ARG A 28 4.16 -7.70 7.92
C ARG A 28 4.63 -8.49 6.70
N LEU A 29 3.70 -9.03 5.91
CA LEU A 29 4.03 -9.71 4.66
C LEU A 29 4.66 -8.74 3.64
N LEU A 30 4.14 -7.51 3.52
CA LEU A 30 4.71 -6.50 2.62
C LEU A 30 6.11 -6.10 3.07
N GLN A 31 6.30 -5.89 4.37
CA GLN A 31 7.61 -5.58 4.94
C GLN A 31 8.60 -6.73 4.72
N ALA A 32 8.20 -7.97 4.99
CA ALA A 32 9.03 -9.16 4.77
C ALA A 32 9.44 -9.30 3.30
N ARG A 33 8.55 -8.99 2.35
CA ARG A 33 8.87 -8.96 0.92
C ARG A 33 9.83 -7.82 0.56
N LYS A 34 9.65 -6.64 1.17
CA LYS A 34 10.49 -5.46 0.94
C LYS A 34 11.94 -5.66 1.40
N ILE A 35 12.14 -6.30 2.56
CA ILE A 35 13.47 -6.50 3.15
C ILE A 35 14.10 -7.86 2.83
N ARG A 36 13.47 -8.66 1.96
CA ARG A 36 13.93 -10.01 1.63
C ARG A 36 15.37 -10.03 1.09
N TYR A 37 15.75 -8.98 0.37
CA TYR A 37 17.08 -8.84 -0.24
C TYR A 37 17.70 -7.52 0.19
N HIS A 38 19.04 -7.47 0.18
CA HIS A 38 19.78 -6.24 0.40
C HIS A 38 19.49 -5.24 -0.73
N ALA A 39 19.10 -4.02 -0.34
CA ALA A 39 18.94 -2.89 -1.25
C ALA A 39 19.99 -1.84 -0.89
N ALA A 40 20.86 -1.49 -1.84
CA ALA A 40 21.82 -0.41 -1.66
C ALA A 40 21.10 0.95 -1.52
N GLN A 41 21.70 1.87 -0.78
CA GLN A 41 21.17 3.22 -0.67
C GLN A 41 21.22 3.94 -2.04
N PRO A 42 20.17 4.68 -2.42
CA PRO A 42 20.17 5.39 -3.68
C PRO A 42 21.26 6.46 -3.71
N SER A 43 21.92 6.62 -4.85
CA SER A 43 22.87 7.71 -5.08
C SER A 43 22.15 9.07 -5.12
N LYS A 44 22.90 10.17 -4.97
CA LYS A 44 22.34 11.54 -5.05
C LYS A 44 21.57 11.77 -6.36
N ASN A 45 22.11 11.28 -7.48
CA ASN A 45 21.49 11.40 -8.81
C ASN A 45 20.20 10.59 -8.90
N ALA A 46 20.20 9.36 -8.37
CA ALA A 46 18.98 8.53 -8.33
C ALA A 46 17.88 9.16 -7.48
N GLY A 47 18.25 9.76 -6.34
CA GLY A 47 17.34 10.53 -5.50
C GLY A 47 16.74 11.74 -6.23
N LYS A 48 17.58 12.51 -6.93
CA LYS A 48 17.14 13.67 -7.74
C LYS A 48 16.18 13.25 -8.85
N ALA A 49 16.51 12.20 -9.61
CA ALA A 49 15.65 11.69 -10.68
C ALA A 49 14.27 11.24 -10.15
N SER A 50 14.25 10.57 -8.99
CA SER A 50 12.99 10.20 -8.32
C SER A 50 12.18 11.41 -7.86
N ALA A 51 12.84 12.47 -7.38
CA ALA A 51 12.18 13.72 -7.00
C ALA A 51 11.55 14.41 -8.22
N LEU A 52 12.29 14.59 -9.31
CA LEU A 52 11.79 15.18 -10.55
C LEU A 52 10.58 14.42 -11.10
N ARG A 53 10.64 13.08 -11.14
CA ARG A 53 9.52 12.26 -11.58
C ARG A 53 8.27 12.44 -10.71
N ARG A 54 8.41 12.70 -9.40
CA ARG A 54 7.27 12.98 -8.52
C ARG A 54 6.63 14.32 -8.86
N GLU A 55 7.42 15.33 -9.19
CA GLU A 55 6.90 16.64 -9.61
C GLU A 55 6.18 16.55 -10.95
N GLU A 56 6.78 15.90 -11.95
CA GLU A 56 6.13 15.68 -13.25
C GLU A 56 4.78 14.98 -13.11
N LEU A 57 4.68 13.98 -12.23
CA LEU A 57 3.42 13.26 -11.99
C LEU A 57 2.38 14.14 -11.28
N ARG A 58 2.82 15.04 -10.38
CA ARG A 58 1.94 16.01 -9.71
C ARG A 58 1.37 16.99 -10.71
N GLU A 59 2.21 17.56 -11.57
CA GLU A 59 1.78 18.50 -12.62
C GLU A 59 0.81 17.84 -13.60
N LYS A 60 1.11 16.62 -14.05
CA LYS A 60 0.21 15.84 -14.93
C LYS A 60 -1.14 15.61 -14.27
N ARG A 61 -1.16 15.28 -12.97
CA ARG A 61 -2.40 15.08 -12.20
C ARG A 61 -3.22 16.37 -12.16
N GLU A 62 -2.61 17.49 -11.82
CA GLU A 62 -3.26 18.80 -11.75
C GLU A 62 -3.82 19.22 -13.11
N PHE A 63 -3.05 19.01 -14.18
CA PHE A 63 -3.50 19.27 -15.55
C PHE A 63 -4.73 18.44 -15.91
N LEU A 64 -4.72 17.13 -15.64
CA LEU A 64 -5.84 16.23 -15.95
C LEU A 64 -7.11 16.58 -15.16
N ILE A 65 -6.96 17.04 -13.93
CA ILE A 65 -8.08 17.53 -13.12
C ILE A 65 -8.63 18.84 -13.70
N LYS A 66 -7.74 19.77 -14.04
CA LYS A 66 -8.13 21.08 -14.59
C LYS A 66 -8.77 20.98 -15.98
N SER A 67 -8.33 20.04 -16.81
CA SER A 67 -8.88 19.78 -18.14
C SER A 67 -10.18 18.96 -18.11
N GLY A 68 -10.63 18.53 -16.93
CA GLY A 68 -11.83 17.71 -16.76
C GLY A 68 -11.68 16.26 -17.26
N GLN A 69 -10.48 15.84 -17.65
CA GLN A 69 -10.20 14.49 -18.12
C GLN A 69 -10.12 13.46 -16.99
N ALA A 70 -9.94 13.92 -15.76
CA ALA A 70 -9.96 13.09 -14.57
C ALA A 70 -10.54 13.87 -13.37
N THR A 71 -11.11 13.14 -12.42
CA THR A 71 -11.58 13.67 -11.14
C THR A 71 -10.53 13.46 -10.05
N GLU A 72 -10.61 14.20 -8.94
CA GLU A 72 -9.75 13.92 -7.78
C GLU A 72 -9.94 12.49 -7.26
N GLU A 73 -11.11 11.88 -7.48
CA GLU A 73 -11.42 10.52 -7.07
C GLU A 73 -10.66 9.46 -7.87
N ASP A 74 -10.42 9.71 -9.16
CA ASP A 74 -9.68 8.78 -10.04
C ASP A 74 -8.24 8.57 -9.58
N PHE A 75 -7.66 9.57 -8.93
CA PHE A 75 -6.31 9.49 -8.40
C PHE A 75 -6.24 9.16 -6.91
N ARG A 76 -7.38 8.97 -6.22
CA ARG A 76 -7.37 8.43 -4.86
C ARG A 76 -6.83 7.00 -4.93
N ARG A 77 -6.02 6.59 -3.96
CA ARG A 77 -5.52 5.20 -3.86
C ARG A 77 -6.70 4.25 -3.65
N THR A 78 -7.25 3.71 -4.73
CA THR A 78 -8.34 2.71 -4.76
C THR A 78 -7.95 1.33 -4.21
N GLY A 79 -6.85 1.24 -3.45
CA GLY A 79 -6.33 0.00 -2.86
C GLY A 79 -6.46 -0.13 -1.35
N ARG A 80 -6.92 0.90 -0.62
CA ARG A 80 -7.13 0.79 0.85
C ARG A 80 -8.52 0.31 1.27
N ARG A 81 -9.41 0.07 0.30
CA ARG A 81 -10.75 -0.48 0.52
C ARG A 81 -11.04 -1.60 -0.47
N ARG A 82 -10.73 -2.84 -0.09
CA ARG A 82 -11.59 -3.97 -0.47
C ARG A 82 -11.70 -4.92 0.71
N ARG A 83 -12.88 -4.81 1.34
CA ARG A 83 -13.53 -5.69 2.32
C ARG A 83 -12.72 -6.04 3.53
#